data_AF-A0A3P6SWP1-F1
#
_entry.id   AF-A0A3P6SWP1-F1
#
_cell.length_a   1.000
_cell.length_b   1.000
_cell.length_c   1.000
_cell.angle_alpha   90.00
_cell.angle_beta   90.00
_cell.angle_gamma   90.00
#
_symmetry.space_group_name_H-M   'P 1'
#
loop_
_entity.id
_entity.type
_entity.pdbx_description
1 polymer ?
#
loop_
_entity_poly.entity_id
_entity_poly.type
_entity_poly.pdbx_seq_one_letter_code
_entity_poly.pdbx_strand_id
1 'polypeptide(L)'
;MSFSKSSDDSSDDEVEVSEEEIQALSSQLESDPFIYDVHVQLINLLKKAGDLDRLRAAREKMASLFPLTPELWLEWIKDESSLLLEGADRSGVEDLFRRAVADYQSVDVWLEYCQFAIGGMGSGEPERIAAVRAVFELALANQGLNFAKGAVLWEIYREFETILLAQVQASSKDPEALTAQLKTIDGVFRRQLRVAHQDMQATLEEYKDFLAGLGAPLLTGGGGATGTVVELKDGIPVDCATDFSRASAK
;
A
#
# COMPACT_ATOMS: atom_id res chain seq x y z
N MET A 1 -15.60 4.20 60.54
CA MET A 1 -15.32 5.24 59.52
C MET A 1 -15.88 4.72 58.21
N SER A 2 -16.90 5.40 57.71
CA SER A 2 -17.52 5.17 56.41
C SER A 2 -16.50 5.43 55.31
N PHE A 3 -16.43 4.56 54.30
CA PHE A 3 -15.87 4.94 53.01
C PHE A 3 -16.90 4.71 51.93
N SER A 4 -17.25 5.83 51.31
CA SER A 4 -18.29 6.00 50.33
C SER A 4 -17.95 5.36 49.00
N LYS A 5 -19.02 4.91 48.35
CA LYS A 5 -19.20 4.52 46.96
C LYS A 5 -18.58 5.53 45.98
N SER A 6 -17.82 5.04 45.01
CA SER A 6 -17.64 5.71 43.72
C SER A 6 -18.04 4.71 42.65
N SER A 7 -19.31 4.80 42.25
CA SER A 7 -19.79 4.17 41.02
C SER A 7 -19.25 5.00 39.87
N ASP A 8 -18.34 4.43 39.11
CA ASP A 8 -17.85 5.00 37.85
C ASP A 8 -18.90 4.69 36.79
N ASP A 9 -19.77 5.66 36.57
CA ASP A 9 -20.84 5.67 35.56
C ASP A 9 -20.18 6.02 34.22
N SER A 10 -19.65 5.02 33.53
CA SER A 10 -19.25 5.16 32.14
C SER A 10 -20.54 5.21 31.31
N SER A 11 -21.04 6.42 31.07
CA SER A 11 -22.10 6.66 30.09
C SER A 11 -21.57 6.34 28.69
N ASP A 12 -21.70 5.07 28.32
CA ASP A 12 -21.66 4.64 26.93
C ASP A 12 -22.97 5.14 26.31
N ASP A 13 -22.93 6.32 25.68
CA ASP A 13 -24.03 6.83 24.86
C ASP A 13 -24.23 5.85 23.70
N GLU A 14 -25.06 4.82 23.92
CA GLU A 14 -25.60 3.97 22.87
C GLU A 14 -26.29 4.89 21.86
N VAL A 15 -25.63 5.14 20.73
CA VAL A 15 -26.22 5.88 19.62
C VAL A 15 -27.42 5.07 19.14
N GLU A 16 -28.62 5.50 19.52
CA GLU A 16 -29.87 4.84 19.14
C GLU A 16 -30.03 4.97 17.62
N VAL A 17 -29.68 3.91 16.88
CA VAL A 17 -29.81 3.88 15.43
C VAL A 17 -31.28 3.59 15.08
N SER A 18 -31.90 4.50 14.34
CA SER A 18 -33.31 4.39 13.95
C SER A 18 -33.51 3.35 12.83
N GLU A 19 -34.07 2.19 13.18
CA GLU A 19 -34.50 1.18 12.20
C GLU A 19 -35.57 1.73 11.23
N GLU A 20 -36.38 2.70 11.68
CA GLU A 20 -37.37 3.37 10.85
C GLU A 20 -36.71 4.16 9.71
N GLU A 21 -35.58 4.84 9.99
CA GLU A 21 -34.80 5.56 8.98
C GLU A 21 -34.16 4.61 7.97
N ILE A 22 -33.60 3.48 8.44
CA ILE A 22 -33.03 2.43 7.58
C ILE A 22 -34.09 1.90 6.62
N GLN A 23 -35.30 1.63 7.11
CA GLN A 23 -36.41 1.15 6.28
C GLN A 23 -36.90 2.21 5.28
N ALA A 24 -36.95 3.48 5.68
CA ALA A 24 -37.35 4.58 4.81
C ALA A 24 -36.36 4.75 3.64
N LEU A 25 -35.06 4.79 3.92
CA LEU A 25 -34.01 4.89 2.88
C LEU A 25 -34.02 3.66 1.97
N SER A 26 -34.20 2.46 2.53
CA SER A 26 -34.30 1.22 1.75
C SER A 26 -35.48 1.27 0.77
N SER A 27 -36.66 1.70 1.24
CA SER A 27 -37.86 1.85 0.40
C SER A 27 -37.66 2.91 -0.70
N GLN A 28 -36.93 3.98 -0.39
CA GLN A 28 -36.57 4.99 -1.38
C GLN A 28 -35.69 4.39 -2.49
N LEU A 29 -34.67 3.59 -2.13
CA LEU A 29 -33.79 2.90 -3.10
C LEU A 29 -34.45 1.73 -3.84
N GLU A 30 -35.59 1.23 -3.37
CA GLU A 30 -36.43 0.31 -4.15
C GLU A 30 -37.21 1.07 -5.23
N SER A 31 -37.67 2.29 -4.91
CA SER A 31 -38.39 3.13 -5.88
C SER A 31 -37.47 3.76 -6.94
N ASP A 32 -36.29 4.21 -6.52
CA ASP A 32 -35.27 4.79 -7.39
C ASP A 32 -33.86 4.38 -6.92
N PRO A 33 -33.25 3.36 -7.55
CA PRO A 33 -31.92 2.88 -7.18
C PRO A 33 -30.78 3.85 -7.49
N PHE A 34 -31.01 4.92 -8.27
CA PHE A 34 -29.93 5.77 -8.79
C PHE A 34 -29.64 7.01 -7.92
N ILE A 35 -30.18 7.07 -6.70
CA ILE A 35 -29.96 8.19 -5.79
C ILE A 35 -28.71 7.96 -4.94
N TYR A 36 -27.58 8.51 -5.38
CA TYR A 36 -26.26 8.36 -4.74
C TYR A 36 -26.26 8.71 -3.25
N ASP A 37 -26.79 9.88 -2.88
CA ASP A 37 -26.77 10.36 -1.48
C ASP A 37 -27.54 9.43 -0.53
N VAL A 38 -28.60 8.78 -1.03
CA VAL A 38 -29.41 7.85 -0.23
C VAL A 38 -28.65 6.56 0.03
N HIS A 39 -27.86 6.06 -0.93
CA HIS A 39 -26.95 4.93 -0.69
C HIS A 39 -25.92 5.26 0.38
N VAL A 40 -25.28 6.43 0.29
CA VAL A 40 -24.27 6.86 1.28
C VAL A 40 -24.88 6.99 2.68
N GLN A 41 -26.07 7.59 2.79
CA GLN A 41 -26.78 7.70 4.07
C GLN A 41 -27.13 6.32 4.65
N LEU A 42 -27.65 5.41 3.82
CA LEU A 42 -28.00 4.06 4.24
C LEU A 42 -26.77 3.28 4.74
N ILE A 43 -25.66 3.31 3.99
CA ILE A 43 -24.40 2.66 4.37
C ILE A 43 -23.90 3.20 5.72
N ASN A 44 -23.96 4.51 5.93
CA ASN A 44 -23.55 5.13 7.20
C ASN A 44 -24.43 4.71 8.39
N LEU A 45 -25.75 4.62 8.20
CA LEU A 45 -26.65 4.13 9.25
C LEU A 45 -26.42 2.66 9.57
N LEU A 46 -26.30 1.80 8.55
CA LEU A 46 -26.02 0.37 8.73
C LEU A 46 -24.69 0.13 9.44
N LYS A 47 -23.67 0.93 9.12
CA LYS A 47 -22.38 0.90 9.81
C LYS A 47 -22.51 1.27 11.29
N LYS A 48 -23.27 2.32 11.62
CA LYS A 48 -23.54 2.69 13.02
C LYS A 48 -24.35 1.62 13.76
N ALA A 49 -25.26 0.94 13.08
CA ALA A 49 -26.08 -0.14 13.66
C ALA A 49 -25.27 -1.41 13.97
N GLY A 50 -24.07 -1.57 13.37
CA GLY A 50 -23.28 -2.79 13.47
C GLY A 50 -23.87 -3.98 12.70
N ASP A 51 -24.85 -3.76 11.82
CA ASP A 51 -25.43 -4.82 10.96
C ASP A 51 -24.53 -5.06 9.76
N LEU A 52 -23.51 -5.90 9.95
CA LEU A 52 -22.48 -6.19 8.95
C LEU A 52 -23.04 -6.81 7.67
N ASP A 53 -24.07 -7.64 7.76
CA ASP A 53 -24.64 -8.34 6.60
C ASP A 53 -25.42 -7.37 5.71
N ARG A 54 -26.27 -6.52 6.31
CA ARG A 54 -26.97 -5.47 5.55
C ARG A 54 -26.00 -4.43 5.02
N LEU A 55 -24.96 -4.07 5.78
CA LEU A 55 -23.92 -3.14 5.36
C LEU A 55 -23.20 -3.63 4.08
N ARG A 56 -22.78 -4.90 4.05
CA ARG A 56 -22.18 -5.52 2.86
C ARG A 56 -23.12 -5.48 1.66
N ALA A 57 -24.39 -5.87 1.87
CA ALA A 57 -25.38 -5.86 0.80
C ALA A 57 -25.62 -4.45 0.23
N ALA A 58 -25.68 -3.42 1.09
CA ALA A 58 -25.85 -2.04 0.67
C ALA A 58 -24.64 -1.54 -0.14
N ARG A 59 -23.41 -1.84 0.32
CA ARG A 59 -22.16 -1.50 -0.38
C ARG A 59 -22.05 -2.18 -1.74
N GLU A 60 -22.36 -3.48 -1.83
CA GLU A 60 -22.40 -4.21 -3.10
C GLU A 60 -23.45 -3.64 -4.06
N LYS A 61 -24.65 -3.32 -3.56
CA LYS A 61 -25.70 -2.69 -4.38
C LYS A 61 -25.20 -1.36 -4.95
N MET A 62 -24.61 -0.49 -4.12
CA MET A 62 -24.08 0.78 -4.57
C MET A 62 -22.93 0.61 -5.59
N ALA A 63 -21.97 -0.27 -5.32
CA ALA A 63 -20.82 -0.55 -6.20
C ALA A 63 -21.22 -1.14 -7.55
N SER A 64 -22.36 -1.85 -7.61
CA SER A 64 -22.89 -2.37 -8.88
C SER A 64 -23.50 -1.29 -9.78
N LEU A 65 -23.84 -0.14 -9.21
CA LEU A 65 -24.52 0.96 -9.90
C LEU A 65 -23.57 2.13 -10.21
N PHE A 66 -22.56 2.35 -9.36
CA PHE A 66 -21.68 3.51 -9.42
C PHE A 66 -20.21 3.11 -9.19
N PRO A 67 -19.25 3.74 -9.91
CA PRO A 67 -17.86 3.74 -9.50
C PRO A 67 -17.74 4.46 -8.15
N LEU A 68 -17.26 3.77 -7.11
CA LEU A 68 -17.18 4.36 -5.77
C LEU A 68 -15.91 5.18 -5.62
N THR A 69 -15.98 6.33 -4.95
CA THR A 69 -14.81 7.15 -4.71
C THR A 69 -13.74 6.38 -3.90
N PRO A 70 -12.45 6.74 -4.02
CA PRO A 70 -11.38 6.12 -3.24
C PRO A 70 -11.69 6.07 -1.74
N GLU A 71 -12.31 7.11 -1.19
CA GLU A 71 -12.67 7.19 0.23
C GLU A 71 -13.68 6.12 0.63
N LEU A 72 -14.72 5.89 -0.18
CA LEU A 72 -15.73 4.87 0.07
C LEU A 72 -15.15 3.45 -0.04
N TRP A 73 -14.30 3.23 -1.04
CA TRP A 73 -13.58 1.96 -1.19
C TRP A 73 -12.67 1.67 -0.01
N LEU A 74 -11.84 2.64 0.39
CA LEU A 74 -10.90 2.50 1.49
C LEU A 74 -11.62 2.29 2.83
N GLU A 75 -12.76 2.95 3.05
CA GLU A 75 -13.57 2.72 4.23
C GLU A 75 -14.11 1.27 4.28
N TRP A 76 -14.65 0.77 3.17
CA TRP A 76 -15.14 -0.60 3.09
C TRP A 76 -14.01 -1.62 3.27
N ILE A 77 -12.89 -1.44 2.57
CA ILE A 77 -11.71 -2.28 2.67
C ILE A 77 -11.19 -2.33 4.10
N LYS A 78 -11.14 -1.19 4.79
CA LYS A 78 -10.71 -1.10 6.19
C LYS A 78 -11.64 -1.89 7.11
N ASP A 79 -12.95 -1.74 6.94
CA ASP A 79 -13.93 -2.47 7.74
C ASP A 79 -13.76 -3.99 7.54
N GLU A 80 -13.69 -4.49 6.31
CA GLU A 80 -13.50 -5.93 6.04
C GLU A 80 -12.12 -6.44 6.51
N SER A 81 -11.07 -5.63 6.34
CA SER A 81 -9.73 -5.97 6.84
C SER A 81 -9.71 -6.13 8.36
N SER A 82 -10.47 -5.32 9.09
CA SER A 82 -10.57 -5.38 10.54
C SER A 82 -11.24 -6.65 11.07
N LEU A 83 -12.03 -7.32 10.22
CA LEU A 83 -12.71 -8.58 10.53
C LEU A 83 -11.85 -9.81 10.24
N LEU A 84 -10.69 -9.64 9.60
CA LEU A 84 -9.78 -10.74 9.29
C LEU A 84 -9.11 -11.27 10.57
N LEU A 85 -9.26 -12.57 10.80
CA LEU A 85 -8.50 -13.28 11.82
C LEU A 85 -7.09 -13.63 11.31
N GLU A 86 -6.17 -13.89 12.24
CA GLU A 86 -4.82 -14.35 11.89
C GLU A 86 -4.89 -15.67 11.11
N GLY A 87 -4.23 -15.72 9.95
CA GLY A 87 -4.27 -16.89 9.05
C GLY A 87 -5.57 -17.08 8.27
N ALA A 88 -6.55 -16.16 8.39
CA ALA A 88 -7.76 -16.19 7.58
C ALA A 88 -7.49 -15.94 6.10
N ASP A 89 -8.44 -16.33 5.26
CA ASP A 89 -8.42 -16.02 3.84
C ASP A 89 -8.51 -14.50 3.62
N ARG A 90 -7.57 -13.96 2.84
CA ARG A 90 -7.47 -12.52 2.52
C ARG A 90 -8.03 -12.21 1.13
N SER A 91 -8.41 -13.23 0.35
CA SER A 91 -8.80 -13.09 -1.06
C SER A 91 -9.98 -12.13 -1.28
N GLY A 92 -10.94 -12.09 -0.35
CA GLY A 92 -12.07 -11.19 -0.41
C GLY A 92 -11.67 -9.71 -0.31
N VAL A 93 -10.74 -9.37 0.58
CA VAL A 93 -10.23 -8.00 0.70
C VAL A 93 -9.35 -7.63 -0.49
N GLU A 94 -8.54 -8.56 -0.99
CA GLU A 94 -7.77 -8.35 -2.23
C GLU A 94 -8.67 -8.09 -3.44
N ASP A 95 -9.86 -8.70 -3.48
CA ASP A 95 -10.84 -8.43 -4.53
C ASP A 95 -11.42 -7.02 -4.45
N LEU A 96 -11.71 -6.54 -3.24
CA LEU A 96 -12.12 -5.16 -3.03
C LEU A 96 -11.03 -4.17 -3.49
N PHE A 97 -9.75 -4.43 -3.21
CA PHE A 97 -8.66 -3.62 -3.75
C PHE A 97 -8.62 -3.62 -5.28
N ARG A 98 -8.74 -4.80 -5.91
CA ARG A 98 -8.77 -4.91 -7.38
C ARG A 98 -9.92 -4.14 -8.02
N ARG A 99 -11.10 -4.16 -7.39
CA ARG A 99 -12.27 -3.37 -7.81
C ARG A 99 -12.02 -1.88 -7.63
N ALA A 100 -11.48 -1.48 -6.48
CA ALA A 100 -11.19 -0.07 -6.17
C ALA A 100 -10.21 0.58 -7.16
N VAL A 101 -9.12 -0.11 -7.51
CA VAL A 101 -8.14 0.41 -8.48
C VAL A 101 -8.66 0.39 -9.93
N ALA A 102 -9.69 -0.39 -10.21
CA ALA A 102 -10.37 -0.40 -11.50
C ALA A 102 -11.31 0.81 -11.66
N ASP A 103 -11.99 1.21 -10.59
CA ASP A 103 -12.85 2.41 -10.58
C ASP A 103 -12.02 3.70 -10.65
N TYR A 104 -10.99 3.81 -9.82
CA TYR A 104 -10.15 5.00 -9.73
C TYR A 104 -8.66 4.66 -9.69
N GLN A 105 -7.91 5.36 -10.54
CA GLN A 105 -6.45 5.34 -10.60
C GLN A 105 -5.85 6.17 -9.45
N SER A 106 -6.15 5.78 -8.22
CA SER A 106 -5.76 6.48 -6.99
C SER A 106 -4.47 5.91 -6.41
N VAL A 107 -3.47 6.78 -6.19
CA VAL A 107 -2.23 6.42 -5.49
C VAL A 107 -2.53 5.93 -4.07
N ASP A 108 -3.49 6.56 -3.40
CA ASP A 108 -3.83 6.27 -2.00
C ASP A 108 -4.42 4.84 -1.87
N VAL A 109 -5.17 4.37 -2.88
CA VAL A 109 -5.68 2.98 -2.92
C VAL A 109 -4.55 1.98 -3.19
N TRP A 110 -3.66 2.28 -4.13
CA TRP A 110 -2.50 1.43 -4.42
C TRP A 110 -1.56 1.30 -3.22
N LEU A 111 -1.36 2.40 -2.49
CA LEU A 111 -0.56 2.46 -1.28
C LEU A 111 -1.09 1.51 -0.21
N GLU A 112 -2.38 1.61 0.11
CA GLU A 112 -3.05 0.72 1.06
C GLU A 112 -3.03 -0.75 0.57
N TYR A 113 -3.15 -0.99 -0.74
CA TYR A 113 -3.05 -2.35 -1.28
C TYR A 113 -1.65 -2.95 -1.06
N CYS A 114 -0.59 -2.19 -1.32
CA CYS A 114 0.78 -2.63 -1.08
C CYS A 114 1.02 -2.94 0.41
N GLN A 115 0.54 -2.07 1.31
CA GLN A 115 0.65 -2.27 2.75
C GLN A 115 -0.15 -3.50 3.23
N PHE A 116 -1.36 -3.69 2.70
CA PHE A 116 -2.17 -4.87 2.98
C PHE A 116 -1.47 -6.15 2.50
N ALA A 117 -0.83 -6.13 1.34
CA ALA A 117 -0.06 -7.26 0.82
C ALA A 117 1.14 -7.59 1.74
N ILE A 118 1.90 -6.57 2.18
CA ILE A 118 3.00 -6.74 3.15
C ILE A 118 2.47 -7.40 4.44
N GLY A 119 1.35 -6.90 4.98
CA GLY A 119 0.74 -7.47 6.18
C GLY A 119 0.27 -8.94 6.04
N GLY A 120 0.03 -9.40 4.80
CA GLY A 120 -0.32 -10.78 4.48
C GLY A 120 0.86 -11.72 4.22
N MET A 121 2.09 -11.20 4.21
CA MET A 121 3.29 -11.95 3.88
C MET A 121 3.70 -12.98 4.94
N GLY A 122 3.28 -12.80 6.20
CA GLY A 122 3.54 -13.76 7.28
C GLY A 122 5.03 -13.96 7.55
N SER A 123 5.48 -15.22 7.53
CA SER A 123 6.86 -15.59 7.88
C SER A 123 7.89 -15.33 6.77
N GLY A 124 7.46 -14.76 5.64
CA GLY A 124 8.36 -14.39 4.54
C GLY A 124 8.64 -15.55 3.59
N GLU A 125 7.66 -16.43 3.36
CA GLU A 125 7.80 -17.48 2.37
C GLU A 125 8.09 -16.87 0.98
N PRO A 126 9.00 -17.45 0.17
CA PRO A 126 9.41 -16.86 -1.11
C PRO A 126 8.25 -16.56 -2.07
N GLU A 127 7.21 -17.40 -2.08
CA GLU A 127 6.01 -17.22 -2.90
C GLU A 127 5.19 -16.00 -2.45
N ARG A 128 5.06 -15.79 -1.13
CA ARG A 128 4.37 -14.61 -0.58
C ARG A 128 5.16 -13.33 -0.84
N ILE A 129 6.49 -13.36 -0.68
CA ILE A 129 7.36 -12.24 -1.06
C ILE A 129 7.18 -11.90 -2.54
N ALA A 130 7.17 -12.91 -3.42
CA ALA A 130 6.95 -12.70 -4.84
C ALA A 130 5.57 -12.10 -5.14
N ALA A 131 4.53 -12.51 -4.42
CA ALA A 131 3.19 -11.91 -4.53
C ALA A 131 3.17 -10.44 -4.11
N VAL A 132 3.84 -10.08 -3.00
CA VAL A 132 3.96 -8.67 -2.56
C VAL A 132 4.70 -7.84 -3.61
N ARG A 133 5.83 -8.34 -4.13
CA ARG A 133 6.57 -7.68 -5.23
C ARG A 133 5.68 -7.47 -6.46
N ALA A 134 4.86 -8.45 -6.82
CA ALA A 134 3.94 -8.33 -7.95
C ALA A 134 2.91 -7.21 -7.74
N VAL A 135 2.40 -7.01 -6.51
CA VAL A 135 1.52 -5.87 -6.18
C VAL A 135 2.25 -4.55 -6.34
N PHE A 136 3.49 -4.42 -5.87
CA PHE A 136 4.31 -3.22 -6.07
C PHE A 136 4.56 -2.92 -7.55
N GLU A 137 4.95 -3.93 -8.34
CA GLU A 137 5.18 -3.74 -9.77
C GLU A 137 3.90 -3.30 -10.50
N LEU A 138 2.74 -3.82 -10.10
CA LEU A 138 1.45 -3.39 -10.65
C LEU A 138 1.12 -1.95 -10.23
N ALA A 139 1.33 -1.60 -8.97
CA ALA A 139 1.14 -0.24 -8.47
C ALA A 139 2.03 0.76 -9.23
N LEU A 140 3.31 0.43 -9.44
CA LEU A 140 4.26 1.26 -10.17
C LEU A 140 3.92 1.35 -11.67
N ALA A 141 3.42 0.29 -12.29
CA ALA A 141 2.97 0.32 -13.67
C ALA A 141 1.78 1.28 -13.88
N ASN A 142 0.91 1.43 -12.89
CA ASN A 142 -0.27 2.30 -12.97
C ASN A 142 0.01 3.73 -12.48
N GLN A 143 0.73 3.87 -11.37
CA GLN A 143 0.88 5.14 -10.64
C GLN A 143 2.33 5.57 -10.40
N GLY A 144 3.32 4.77 -10.81
CA GLY A 144 4.73 5.09 -10.60
C GLY A 144 5.21 6.34 -11.34
N LEU A 145 4.49 6.77 -12.39
CA LEU A 145 4.76 8.00 -13.15
C LEU A 145 3.97 9.23 -12.65
N ASN A 146 3.18 9.08 -11.59
CA ASN A 146 2.46 10.19 -11.00
C ASN A 146 3.45 11.17 -10.35
N PHE A 147 3.61 12.35 -10.95
CA PHE A 147 4.64 13.33 -10.56
C PHE A 147 4.55 13.78 -9.09
N ALA A 148 3.32 14.03 -8.61
CA ALA A 148 3.10 14.64 -7.31
C ALA A 148 3.03 13.61 -6.17
N LYS A 149 2.41 12.45 -6.42
CA LYS A 149 2.12 11.46 -5.38
C LYS A 149 2.78 10.10 -5.60
N GLY A 150 3.22 9.78 -6.82
CA GLY A 150 3.70 8.44 -7.16
C GLY A 150 5.01 8.03 -6.47
N ALA A 151 5.81 9.01 -6.02
CA ALA A 151 7.08 8.79 -5.32
C ALA A 151 6.93 7.87 -4.09
N VAL A 152 5.83 8.00 -3.34
CA VAL A 152 5.56 7.22 -2.12
C VAL A 152 5.52 5.70 -2.38
N LEU A 153 5.05 5.28 -3.56
CA LEU A 153 5.01 3.86 -3.93
C LEU A 153 6.41 3.30 -4.14
N TRP A 154 7.32 4.10 -4.70
CA TRP A 154 8.72 3.72 -4.84
C TRP A 154 9.41 3.65 -3.47
N GLU A 155 9.14 4.61 -2.59
CA GLU A 155 9.73 4.67 -1.23
C GLU A 155 9.40 3.43 -0.43
N ILE A 156 8.12 3.09 -0.33
CA ILE A 156 7.69 1.92 0.45
C ILE A 156 8.18 0.62 -0.19
N TYR A 157 8.29 0.56 -1.52
CA TYR A 157 8.89 -0.60 -2.16
C TYR A 157 10.38 -0.75 -1.78
N ARG A 158 11.15 0.35 -1.76
CA ARG A 158 12.56 0.33 -1.31
C ARG A 158 12.67 -0.06 0.17
N GLU A 159 11.80 0.45 1.02
CA GLU A 159 11.76 0.08 2.44
C GLU A 159 11.45 -1.40 2.62
N PHE A 160 10.45 -1.93 1.90
CA PHE A 160 10.12 -3.34 1.89
C PHE A 160 11.34 -4.20 1.49
N GLU A 161 12.01 -3.87 0.39
CA GLU A 161 13.20 -4.60 -0.07
C GLU A 161 14.38 -4.46 0.92
N THR A 162 14.48 -3.35 1.63
CA THR A 162 15.49 -3.15 2.68
C THR A 162 15.22 -4.01 3.91
N ILE A 163 13.95 -4.18 4.30
CA ILE A 163 13.56 -5.11 5.37
C ILE A 163 13.90 -6.54 4.97
N LEU A 164 13.61 -6.94 3.72
CA LEU A 164 13.98 -8.26 3.21
C LEU A 164 15.51 -8.47 3.22
N LEU A 165 16.31 -7.44 2.89
CA LEU A 165 17.76 -7.51 3.03
C LEU A 165 18.20 -7.80 4.46
N ALA A 166 17.62 -7.09 5.44
CA ALA A 166 17.93 -7.31 6.85
C ALA A 166 17.55 -8.74 7.30
N GLN A 167 16.42 -9.27 6.80
CA GLN A 167 16.02 -10.66 7.05
C GLN A 167 17.01 -11.66 6.44
N VAL A 168 17.42 -11.47 5.19
CA VAL A 168 18.43 -12.32 4.55
C VAL A 168 19.72 -12.29 5.37
N GLN A 169 20.21 -11.12 5.77
CA GLN A 169 21.41 -10.97 6.60
C GLN A 169 21.33 -11.71 7.94
N ALA A 170 20.14 -11.75 8.55
CA ALA A 170 19.90 -12.43 9.81
C ALA A 170 19.79 -13.96 9.65
N SER A 171 19.14 -14.43 8.59
CA SER A 171 18.82 -15.86 8.39
C SER A 171 19.88 -16.62 7.58
N SER A 172 20.63 -15.96 6.70
CA SER A 172 21.60 -16.57 5.79
C SER A 172 22.82 -15.66 5.60
N LYS A 173 24.02 -16.24 5.67
CA LYS A 173 25.26 -15.54 5.28
C LYS A 173 25.66 -15.82 3.84
N ASP A 174 24.74 -16.34 3.03
CA ASP A 174 24.99 -16.59 1.61
C ASP A 174 25.28 -15.26 0.89
N PRO A 175 26.52 -15.05 0.41
CA PRO A 175 26.90 -13.83 -0.28
C PRO A 175 26.11 -13.62 -1.58
N GLU A 176 25.65 -14.71 -2.22
CA GLU A 176 24.89 -14.63 -3.47
C GLU A 176 23.48 -14.08 -3.21
N ALA A 177 22.75 -14.63 -2.24
CA ALA A 177 21.44 -14.12 -1.83
C ALA A 177 21.49 -12.64 -1.38
N LEU A 178 22.52 -12.25 -0.62
CA LEU A 178 22.73 -10.85 -0.20
C LEU A 178 22.96 -9.94 -1.40
N THR A 179 23.83 -10.36 -2.33
CA THR A 179 24.12 -9.60 -3.55
C THR A 179 22.89 -9.48 -4.43
N ALA A 180 22.09 -10.54 -4.56
CA ALA A 180 20.84 -10.52 -5.32
C ALA A 180 19.85 -9.52 -4.73
N GLN A 181 19.69 -9.51 -3.40
CA GLN A 181 18.79 -8.60 -2.72
C GLN A 181 19.25 -7.12 -2.82
N LEU A 182 20.56 -6.86 -2.71
CA LEU A 182 21.13 -5.52 -2.96
C LEU A 182 20.87 -5.05 -4.40
N LYS A 183 20.99 -5.93 -5.39
CA LYS A 183 20.68 -5.61 -6.79
C LYS A 183 19.22 -5.27 -7.00
N THR A 184 18.31 -5.91 -6.27
CA THR A 184 16.88 -5.55 -6.32
C THR A 184 16.67 -4.11 -5.86
N ILE A 185 17.22 -3.72 -4.70
CA ILE A 185 17.13 -2.35 -4.17
C ILE A 185 17.74 -1.34 -5.15
N ASP A 186 18.94 -1.62 -5.66
CA ASP A 186 19.60 -0.79 -6.69
C ASP A 186 18.73 -0.62 -7.94
N GLY A 187 18.10 -1.70 -8.40
CA GLY A 187 17.17 -1.67 -9.53
C GLY A 187 15.97 -0.76 -9.30
N VAL A 188 15.40 -0.75 -8.10
CA VAL A 188 14.26 0.13 -7.74
C VAL A 188 14.71 1.60 -7.76
N PHE A 189 15.84 1.94 -7.12
CA PHE A 189 16.39 3.31 -7.15
C PHE A 189 16.63 3.80 -8.58
N ARG A 190 17.36 3.01 -9.39
CA ARG A 190 17.67 3.39 -10.78
C ARG A 190 16.42 3.59 -11.62
N ARG A 191 15.38 2.77 -11.42
CA ARG A 191 14.09 2.93 -12.11
C ARG A 191 13.39 4.21 -11.69
N GLN A 192 13.35 4.53 -10.39
CA GLN A 192 12.73 5.77 -9.91
C GLN A 192 13.47 7.02 -10.40
N LEU A 193 14.81 7.01 -10.41
CA LEU A 193 15.62 8.14 -10.88
C LEU A 193 15.46 8.42 -12.40
N ARG A 194 14.84 7.51 -13.15
CA ARG A 194 14.44 7.72 -14.55
C ARG A 194 13.08 8.41 -14.71
N VAL A 195 12.33 8.56 -13.62
CA VAL A 195 10.97 9.12 -13.59
C VAL A 195 11.02 10.53 -13.00
N ALA A 196 10.40 11.48 -13.70
CA ALA A 196 10.23 12.83 -13.18
C ALA A 196 9.21 12.81 -12.04
N HIS A 197 9.61 13.32 -10.87
CA HIS A 197 8.76 13.44 -9.68
C HIS A 197 9.20 14.63 -8.83
N GLN A 198 8.38 15.03 -7.85
CA GLN A 198 8.60 16.24 -7.07
C GLN A 198 9.95 16.25 -6.32
N ASP A 199 10.34 15.13 -5.71
CA ASP A 199 11.47 15.04 -4.78
C ASP A 199 12.70 14.31 -5.36
N MET A 200 12.95 14.50 -6.65
CA MET A 200 14.05 13.85 -7.37
C MET A 200 15.43 14.03 -6.73
N GLN A 201 15.73 15.22 -6.21
CA GLN A 201 17.03 15.47 -5.58
C GLN A 201 17.18 14.69 -4.27
N ALA A 202 16.12 14.60 -3.47
CA ALA A 202 16.14 13.81 -2.24
C ALA A 202 16.36 12.32 -2.54
N THR A 203 15.65 11.79 -3.53
CA THR A 203 15.83 10.40 -4.00
C THR A 203 17.27 10.14 -4.48
N LEU A 204 17.91 11.11 -5.14
CA LEU A 204 19.30 10.99 -5.56
C LEU A 204 20.26 10.94 -4.37
N GLU A 205 20.06 11.78 -3.36
CA GLU A 205 20.89 11.74 -2.15
C GLU A 205 20.70 10.42 -1.37
N GLU A 206 19.47 9.93 -1.23
CA GLU A 206 19.21 8.61 -0.64
C GLU A 206 19.91 7.48 -1.40
N TYR A 207 19.94 7.56 -2.73
CA TYR A 207 20.64 6.55 -3.54
C TYR A 207 22.16 6.59 -3.33
N LYS A 208 22.75 7.79 -3.19
CA LYS A 208 24.17 7.94 -2.84
C LYS A 208 24.46 7.35 -1.45
N ASP A 209 23.60 7.63 -0.47
CA ASP A 209 23.73 7.08 0.88
C ASP A 209 23.62 5.56 0.88
N PHE A 210 22.67 5.01 0.11
CA PHE A 210 22.55 3.57 -0.11
C PHE A 210 23.84 2.99 -0.69
N LEU A 211 24.39 3.57 -1.76
CA LEU A 211 25.62 3.09 -2.39
C LEU A 211 26.87 3.24 -1.53
N ALA A 212 26.92 4.27 -0.67
CA ALA A 212 28.01 4.46 0.29
C ALA A 212 27.91 3.51 1.49
N GLY A 213 26.71 3.07 1.83
CA GLY A 213 26.41 2.15 2.93
C GLY A 213 26.15 0.72 2.44
N LEU A 214 24.88 0.31 2.49
CA LEU A 214 24.45 -1.07 2.24
C LEU A 214 24.82 -1.58 0.84
N GLY A 215 24.74 -0.70 -0.17
CA GLY A 215 25.01 -0.98 -1.58
C GLY A 215 26.49 -0.94 -1.97
N ALA A 216 27.42 -0.62 -1.06
CA ALA A 216 28.85 -0.55 -1.36
C ALA A 216 29.43 -1.80 -2.04
N PRO A 217 29.01 -3.05 -1.69
CA PRO A 217 29.46 -4.26 -2.40
C PRO A 217 29.10 -4.29 -3.90
N LEU A 218 28.12 -3.52 -4.36
CA LEU A 218 27.74 -3.45 -5.77
C LEU A 218 28.76 -2.67 -6.62
N LEU A 219 29.54 -1.79 -5.98
CA LEU A 219 30.50 -0.92 -6.66
C LEU A 219 31.87 -1.58 -6.87
N THR A 220 32.20 -2.59 -6.06
CA THR A 220 33.55 -3.17 -5.99
C THR A 220 33.76 -4.38 -6.90
N GLY A 221 32.73 -4.86 -7.60
CA GLY A 221 32.81 -6.00 -8.50
C GLY A 221 32.99 -7.32 -7.75
N GLY A 222 32.03 -8.24 -7.87
CA GLY A 222 32.10 -9.56 -7.24
C GLY A 222 33.44 -10.24 -7.50
N GLY A 223 34.06 -10.79 -6.45
CA GLY A 223 35.44 -11.28 -6.41
C GLY A 223 35.76 -12.46 -7.35
N GLY A 224 35.80 -12.20 -8.65
CA GLY A 224 36.29 -13.12 -9.68
C GLY A 224 37.00 -12.35 -10.77
N ALA A 225 38.33 -12.54 -10.87
CA ALA A 225 39.36 -12.30 -11.90
C ALA A 225 39.18 -11.30 -13.10
N THR A 226 38.00 -10.73 -13.36
CA THR A 226 37.74 -9.69 -14.36
C THR A 226 36.74 -8.68 -13.77
N GLY A 227 37.16 -7.94 -12.73
CA GLY A 227 36.32 -6.94 -12.09
C GLY A 227 36.17 -5.70 -12.96
N THR A 228 35.02 -5.53 -13.61
CA THR A 228 34.65 -4.27 -14.25
C THR A 228 34.37 -3.25 -13.14
N VAL A 229 35.27 -2.29 -12.95
CA VAL A 229 35.05 -1.17 -12.01
C VAL A 229 33.87 -0.36 -12.53
N VAL A 230 32.84 -0.15 -11.71
CA VAL A 230 31.70 0.70 -12.07
C VAL A 230 32.18 2.15 -12.10
N GLU A 231 32.15 2.78 -13.26
CA GLU A 231 32.48 4.20 -13.37
C GLU A 231 31.43 5.05 -12.64
N LEU A 232 31.91 5.94 -11.77
CA LEU A 232 31.08 6.82 -10.97
C LEU A 232 31.19 8.28 -11.42
N LYS A 233 30.07 8.97 -11.41
CA LYS A 233 29.97 10.42 -11.52
C LYS A 233 29.17 10.93 -10.32
N ASP A 234 29.77 11.84 -9.56
CA ASP A 234 29.15 12.45 -8.37
C ASP A 234 28.62 11.42 -7.35
N GLY A 235 29.31 10.29 -7.19
CA GLY A 235 28.97 9.25 -6.23
C GLY A 235 27.97 8.19 -6.70
N ILE A 236 27.48 8.28 -7.94
CA ILE A 236 26.57 7.28 -8.53
C ILE A 236 27.09 6.77 -9.89
N PRO A 237 26.63 5.62 -10.38
CA PRO A 237 26.97 5.11 -11.71
C PRO A 237 26.70 6.13 -12.84
N VAL A 238 27.63 6.26 -13.79
CA VAL A 238 27.58 7.27 -14.88
C VAL A 238 26.30 7.17 -15.72
N ASP A 239 25.83 5.95 -15.97
CA ASP A 239 24.57 5.69 -16.68
C ASP A 239 23.37 6.26 -15.90
N CYS A 240 23.34 6.03 -14.58
CA CYS A 240 22.32 6.56 -13.70
C CYS A 240 22.35 8.10 -13.63
N ALA A 241 23.54 8.71 -13.56
CA ALA A 241 23.67 10.18 -13.57
C ALA A 241 23.13 10.81 -14.86
N THR A 242 23.31 10.12 -15.99
CA THR A 242 22.78 10.53 -17.29
C THR A 242 21.25 10.42 -17.33
N ASP A 243 20.70 9.32 -16.82
CA ASP A 243 19.25 9.11 -16.72
C ASP A 243 18.58 10.13 -15.81
N PHE A 244 19.17 10.40 -14.64
CA PHE A 244 18.71 11.42 -13.71
C PHE A 244 18.66 12.80 -14.36
N SER A 245 19.74 13.20 -15.05
CA SER A 245 19.81 14.50 -15.75
C SER A 245 18.74 14.63 -16.84
N ARG A 246 18.37 13.53 -17.49
CA ARG A 246 17.29 13.52 -18.49
C ARG A 246 15.91 13.63 -17.85
N ALA A 247 15.70 12.96 -16.72
CA ALA A 247 14.43 12.96 -16.03
C ALA A 247 14.15 14.31 -15.33
N SER A 248 15.17 14.94 -14.75
CA SER A 248 15.03 16.24 -14.06
C SER A 248 14.87 17.44 -15.00
N ALA A 249 15.11 17.25 -16.29
CA ALA A 249 14.93 18.26 -17.32
C ALA A 249 13.50 18.31 -17.92
N LYS A 250 12.60 17.41 -17.48
CA LYS A 250 11.20 17.34 -17.94
C LYS A 250 10.28 18.08 -16.98
#